data_AF-A0A5N6U2T0-F1
#
_entry.id   AF-A0A5N6U2T0-F1
#
_cell.length_a   1.000
_cell.length_b   1.000
_cell.length_c   1.000
_cell.angle_alpha   90.00
_cell.angle_beta   90.00
_cell.angle_gamma   90.00
#
_symmetry.space_group_name_H-M   'P 1'
#
loop_
_entity.id
_entity.type
_entity.pdbx_description
1 polymer ?
#
loop_
_entity_poly.entity_id
_entity_poly.type
_entity_poly.pdbx_seq_one_letter_code
_entity_poly.pdbx_strand_id
1 'polypeptide(L)'
;MGLSQSAEYGQTSSPEELSYMLAERFATKCFTPLELTHFKDNFFTRAIGQGELKYWNEKVLSDFLTVPDHSDSECPLDAGPVIFRMVSYLGAFPFQNTLAPSVLTFEAMIKVVVLLTERYGKVLRRARKDRIRLLFGSLADVGRKDVDPPATEERVQEETQASSAPRSHAPGFSIDEPANDDYEDEDEDDLALAALESLDAIEVFRHDSRIDKAVYEARISINTFRRLLMLLLAIAPLKSLEPVGTYTSDFSEERMQAIRKEADSILAAFPQEESGGISYKSFSQTVATSFPYLFDPLTPLFEHLLFSKNLNLSQKRDQSASTDVVEESPEPPPSPSSIVLPGSFESVILNSSVISHLSFFLPSTNSDQNLLRGNLRLHPVFSTAAHGSSLTSFSHNVLTWQSGTLLLLEGTVAGSSDETVVTLGAYLPQPWKSGSSPQSSRPSDSSLPPCLFQLSPRHLILPGNPSSSVQKPDMPTAYFSTNSGISLGCRIPPASRSQQLRPSPLGAGSLTIDASIETADFYVSPFGHNGVFLPPATDPTASTATTKTQIDIYNLEIWGLVPDPAATSETSAIDLQKAKWDFEAREAERRRNLNLKAGAGDSAMEGARWLLETAGLIGDGHGRNSGGSA
;
A
#
# COMPACT_ATOMS: atom_id res chain seq x y z
N MET A 1 -54.72 -15.60 -46.97
CA MET A 1 -53.49 -14.77 -47.03
C MET A 1 -53.82 -13.43 -46.39
N GLY A 2 -53.15 -12.90 -45.38
CA GLY A 2 -52.18 -13.42 -44.43
C GLY A 2 -52.39 -12.65 -43.13
N LEU A 3 -52.22 -13.34 -42.01
CA LEU A 3 -52.56 -12.88 -40.65
C LEU A 3 -51.55 -11.85 -40.14
N SER A 4 -52.11 -10.81 -39.55
CA SER A 4 -51.44 -9.75 -38.80
C SER A 4 -51.07 -10.20 -37.38
N GLN A 5 -49.83 -9.88 -37.03
CA GLN A 5 -49.33 -9.43 -35.71
C GLN A 5 -49.53 -10.35 -34.48
N SER A 6 -48.40 -10.85 -33.99
CA SER A 6 -48.12 -10.96 -32.56
C SER A 6 -46.62 -10.74 -32.38
N ALA A 7 -46.22 -9.48 -32.23
CA ALA A 7 -44.97 -9.14 -31.58
C ALA A 7 -45.28 -9.22 -30.08
N GLU A 8 -44.77 -10.26 -29.41
CA GLU A 8 -44.70 -10.30 -27.96
C GLU A 8 -43.87 -9.09 -27.51
N TYR A 9 -44.53 -8.08 -26.95
CA TYR A 9 -43.88 -7.08 -26.14
C TYR A 9 -43.27 -7.79 -24.94
N GLY A 10 -41.95 -7.85 -24.87
CA GLY A 10 -41.22 -8.40 -23.74
C GLY A 10 -41.63 -7.69 -22.45
N GLN A 11 -41.99 -8.46 -21.43
CA GLN A 11 -42.11 -7.95 -20.06
C GLN A 11 -40.74 -7.42 -19.65
N THR A 12 -40.64 -6.11 -19.41
CA THR A 12 -39.49 -5.53 -18.74
C THR A 12 -39.48 -6.04 -17.30
N SER A 13 -38.58 -6.97 -16.95
CA SER A 13 -38.40 -7.46 -15.58
C SER A 13 -38.16 -6.30 -14.61
N SER A 14 -38.71 -6.39 -13.39
CA SER A 14 -38.54 -5.32 -12.39
C SER A 14 -37.08 -5.25 -11.89
N PRO A 15 -36.61 -4.10 -11.40
CA PRO A 15 -35.26 -3.98 -10.83
C PRO A 15 -34.98 -5.00 -9.72
N GLU A 16 -35.97 -5.32 -8.90
CA GLU A 16 -35.87 -6.32 -7.83
C GLU A 16 -35.70 -7.74 -8.40
N GLU A 17 -36.45 -8.09 -9.44
CA GLU A 17 -36.36 -9.40 -10.11
C GLU A 17 -35.00 -9.57 -10.80
N LEU A 18 -34.52 -8.54 -11.50
CA LEU A 18 -33.18 -8.51 -12.09
C LEU A 18 -32.08 -8.64 -11.03
N SER A 19 -32.24 -7.94 -9.90
CA SER A 19 -31.34 -8.01 -8.75
C SER A 19 -31.27 -9.42 -8.14
N TYR A 20 -32.42 -10.08 -8.04
CA TYR A 20 -32.53 -11.47 -7.59
C TYR A 20 -31.87 -12.46 -8.56
N MET A 21 -32.16 -12.35 -9.86
CA MET A 21 -31.55 -13.20 -10.90
C MET A 21 -30.03 -13.08 -10.92
N LEU A 22 -29.49 -11.87 -10.68
CA LEU A 22 -28.05 -11.67 -10.57
C LEU A 22 -27.47 -12.41 -9.35
N ALA A 23 -28.13 -12.34 -8.20
CA ALA A 23 -27.70 -13.06 -7.00
C ALA A 23 -27.69 -14.58 -7.23
N GLU A 24 -28.67 -15.13 -7.94
CA GLU A 24 -28.70 -16.56 -8.31
C GLU A 24 -27.54 -16.94 -9.25
N ARG A 25 -27.24 -16.11 -10.25
CA ARG A 25 -26.09 -16.32 -11.14
C ARG A 25 -24.77 -16.26 -10.39
N PHE A 26 -24.62 -15.33 -9.46
CA PHE A 26 -23.47 -15.28 -8.56
C PHE A 26 -23.37 -16.52 -7.68
N ALA A 27 -24.48 -16.95 -7.05
CA ALA A 27 -24.51 -18.15 -6.22
C ALA A 27 -24.03 -19.40 -6.98
N THR A 28 -24.43 -19.55 -8.24
CA THR A 28 -24.11 -20.73 -9.06
C THR A 28 -22.73 -20.70 -9.73
N LYS A 29 -22.20 -19.52 -10.05
CA LYS A 29 -20.93 -19.38 -10.80
C LYS A 29 -19.74 -18.96 -9.93
N CYS A 30 -19.98 -18.18 -8.87
CA CYS A 30 -18.91 -17.61 -8.06
C CYS A 30 -18.47 -18.52 -6.90
N PHE A 31 -19.36 -19.38 -6.42
CA PHE A 31 -19.11 -20.28 -5.28
C PHE A 31 -19.07 -21.75 -5.69
N THR A 32 -18.30 -22.53 -4.94
CA THR A 32 -18.43 -23.99 -4.92
C THR A 32 -19.68 -24.39 -4.15
N PRO A 33 -20.25 -25.59 -4.41
CA PRO A 33 -21.39 -26.09 -3.64
C PRO A 33 -21.11 -26.14 -2.13
N LEU A 34 -19.87 -26.47 -1.74
CA LEU A 34 -19.46 -26.53 -0.34
C LEU A 34 -19.48 -25.14 0.30
N GLU A 35 -18.83 -24.15 -0.31
CA GLU A 35 -18.85 -22.75 0.18
C GLU A 35 -20.28 -22.24 0.35
N LEU A 36 -21.18 -22.53 -0.60
CA LEU A 36 -22.58 -22.09 -0.51
C LEU A 36 -23.31 -22.76 0.66
N THR A 37 -23.01 -24.01 1.00
CA THR A 37 -23.58 -24.67 2.18
C THR A 37 -23.10 -24.04 3.49
N HIS A 38 -21.80 -23.77 3.61
CA HIS A 38 -21.24 -23.07 4.78
C HIS A 38 -21.79 -21.65 4.90
N PHE A 39 -21.94 -20.95 3.78
CA PHE A 39 -22.49 -19.61 3.77
C PHE A 39 -23.96 -19.58 4.20
N LYS A 40 -24.79 -20.51 3.70
CA LYS A 40 -26.17 -20.67 4.15
C LYS A 40 -26.24 -20.95 5.66
N ASP A 41 -25.40 -21.85 6.16
CA ASP A 41 -25.36 -22.16 7.59
C ASP A 41 -24.98 -20.94 8.43
N ASN A 42 -23.91 -20.24 8.08
CA ASN A 42 -23.47 -19.02 8.78
C ASN A 42 -24.58 -17.96 8.77
N PHE A 43 -25.22 -17.73 7.63
CA PHE A 43 -26.30 -16.74 7.47
C PHE A 43 -27.52 -17.11 8.29
N PHE A 44 -28.11 -18.29 8.06
CA PHE A 44 -29.41 -18.66 8.63
C PHE A 44 -29.35 -18.98 10.12
N THR A 45 -28.20 -19.36 10.66
CA THR A 45 -28.02 -19.58 12.11
C THR A 45 -28.10 -18.27 12.90
N ARG A 46 -27.73 -17.14 12.28
CA ARG A 46 -27.69 -15.81 12.93
C ARG A 46 -28.76 -14.84 12.44
N ALA A 47 -29.46 -15.17 11.36
CA ALA A 47 -30.45 -14.31 10.76
C ALA A 47 -31.64 -14.06 11.70
N ILE A 48 -32.08 -12.82 11.73
CA ILE A 48 -33.29 -12.41 12.44
C ILE A 48 -34.47 -12.65 11.50
N GLY A 49 -35.56 -13.19 12.04
CA GLY A 49 -36.81 -13.42 11.29
C GLY A 49 -37.83 -12.32 11.56
N GLN A 50 -38.33 -11.68 10.50
CA GLN A 50 -39.51 -10.83 10.53
C GLN A 50 -40.51 -11.35 9.50
N GLY A 51 -41.49 -12.15 9.95
CA GLY A 51 -42.38 -12.89 9.04
C GLY A 51 -41.61 -13.96 8.26
N GLU A 52 -41.77 -13.97 6.93
CA GLU A 52 -41.03 -14.88 6.04
C GLU A 52 -39.62 -14.37 5.70
N LEU A 53 -39.30 -13.12 6.02
CA LEU A 53 -38.03 -12.50 5.70
C LEU A 53 -36.97 -12.83 6.76
N LYS A 54 -35.81 -13.31 6.30
CA LYS A 54 -34.62 -13.51 7.12
C LYS A 54 -33.52 -12.54 6.70
N TYR A 55 -32.98 -11.79 7.64
CA TYR A 55 -32.00 -10.75 7.35
C TYR A 55 -31.00 -10.55 8.49
N TRP A 56 -29.90 -9.86 8.20
CA TRP A 56 -28.92 -9.41 9.19
C TRP A 56 -29.09 -7.91 9.45
N ASN A 57 -29.07 -7.51 10.73
CA ASN A 57 -28.95 -6.10 11.11
C ASN A 57 -27.47 -5.77 11.41
N GLU A 58 -27.19 -4.50 11.70
CA GLU A 58 -25.86 -4.00 12.04
C GLU A 58 -25.18 -4.82 13.13
N LYS A 59 -25.86 -5.00 14.27
CA LYS A 59 -25.34 -5.78 15.39
C LYS A 59 -24.94 -7.20 14.99
N VAL A 60 -25.80 -7.93 14.26
CA VAL A 60 -25.49 -9.30 13.83
C VAL A 60 -24.28 -9.34 12.89
N LEU A 61 -24.19 -8.38 11.97
CA LEU A 61 -23.06 -8.30 11.04
C LEU A 61 -21.75 -8.02 11.79
N SER A 62 -21.75 -7.05 12.69
CA SER A 62 -20.57 -6.64 13.44
C SER A 62 -20.13 -7.70 14.44
N ASP A 63 -21.08 -8.33 15.14
CA ASP A 63 -20.81 -9.47 16.01
C ASP A 63 -20.18 -10.64 15.21
N PHE A 64 -20.66 -10.89 13.99
CA PHE A 64 -20.11 -11.93 13.12
C PHE A 64 -18.69 -11.62 12.65
N LEU A 65 -18.46 -10.38 12.20
CA LEU A 65 -17.16 -9.92 11.73
C LEU A 65 -16.18 -9.60 12.87
N THR A 66 -16.64 -9.65 14.13
CA THR A 66 -15.88 -9.23 15.32
C THR A 66 -15.30 -7.82 15.18
N VAL A 67 -16.04 -6.93 14.52
CA VAL A 67 -15.70 -5.51 14.42
C VAL A 67 -16.11 -4.85 15.74
N PRO A 68 -15.20 -4.16 16.45
CA PRO A 68 -15.54 -3.50 17.69
C PRO A 68 -16.50 -2.35 17.44
N ASP A 69 -17.71 -2.51 17.98
CA ASP A 69 -18.79 -1.54 17.87
C ASP A 69 -19.35 -1.27 19.25
N HIS A 70 -18.86 -0.23 19.92
CA HIS A 70 -19.41 0.17 21.21
C HIS A 70 -19.53 1.69 21.26
N SER A 71 -20.74 2.15 21.55
CA SER A 71 -21.13 3.54 21.82
C SER A 71 -20.55 4.10 23.12
N ASP A 72 -19.78 3.30 23.86
CA ASP A 72 -19.06 3.77 25.03
C ASP A 72 -17.87 4.59 24.55
N SER A 73 -17.75 5.78 25.10
CA SER A 73 -17.02 6.94 24.56
C SER A 73 -15.50 6.79 24.42
N GLU A 74 -14.99 5.56 24.46
CA GLU A 74 -13.59 5.18 24.55
C GLU A 74 -13.17 4.15 23.47
N CYS A 75 -14.05 3.70 22.55
CA CYS A 75 -13.62 2.88 21.40
C CYS A 75 -13.44 3.74 20.12
N PRO A 76 -12.21 4.01 19.65
CA PRO A 76 -11.97 4.94 18.55
C PRO A 76 -12.18 4.37 17.13
N LEU A 77 -12.48 3.07 17.00
CA LEU A 77 -12.65 2.43 15.68
C LEU A 77 -14.04 2.71 15.08
N ASP A 78 -15.11 2.42 15.86
CA ASP A 78 -16.54 2.61 15.53
C ASP A 78 -16.86 2.37 14.04
N ALA A 79 -16.36 1.24 13.52
CA ALA A 79 -16.33 0.94 12.09
C ALA A 79 -17.54 0.13 11.64
N GLY A 80 -18.28 -0.53 12.52
CA GLY A 80 -19.46 -1.30 12.16
C GLY A 80 -20.58 -0.51 11.49
N PRO A 81 -20.95 0.70 11.94
CA PRO A 81 -21.91 1.52 11.20
C PRO A 81 -21.46 1.79 9.76
N VAL A 82 -20.15 1.99 9.56
CA VAL A 82 -19.55 2.24 8.24
C VAL A 82 -19.60 0.97 7.38
N ILE A 83 -19.22 -0.18 7.95
CA ILE A 83 -19.27 -1.48 7.26
C ILE A 83 -20.70 -1.87 6.93
N PHE A 84 -21.65 -1.72 7.86
CA PHE A 84 -23.06 -2.02 7.65
C PHE A 84 -23.65 -1.18 6.53
N ARG A 85 -23.41 0.14 6.54
CA ARG A 85 -23.79 1.02 5.43
C ARG A 85 -23.18 0.57 4.11
N MET A 86 -21.87 0.26 4.11
CA MET A 86 -21.17 -0.22 2.92
C MET A 86 -21.83 -1.48 2.35
N VAL A 87 -22.07 -2.50 3.17
CA VAL A 87 -22.69 -3.74 2.69
C VAL A 87 -24.16 -3.58 2.32
N SER A 88 -24.92 -2.71 2.99
CA SER A 88 -26.30 -2.38 2.59
C SER A 88 -26.37 -1.69 1.24
N TYR A 89 -25.39 -0.83 0.92
CA TYR A 89 -25.26 -0.21 -0.40
C TYR A 89 -24.86 -1.25 -1.46
N LEU A 90 -23.84 -2.07 -1.19
CA LEU A 90 -23.39 -3.12 -2.12
C LEU A 90 -24.46 -4.21 -2.34
N GLY A 91 -25.28 -4.49 -1.33
CA GLY A 91 -26.43 -5.38 -1.42
C GLY A 91 -27.50 -4.92 -2.41
N ALA A 92 -27.50 -3.64 -2.81
CA ALA A 92 -28.40 -3.09 -3.83
C ALA A 92 -27.88 -3.28 -5.27
N PHE A 93 -26.62 -3.73 -5.46
CA PHE A 93 -26.03 -3.92 -6.80
C PHE A 93 -26.91 -4.78 -7.71
N PRO A 94 -27.12 -4.42 -8.99
CA PRO A 94 -26.54 -3.28 -9.73
C PRO A 94 -27.40 -2.00 -9.73
N PHE A 95 -28.41 -1.89 -8.85
CA PHE A 95 -29.40 -0.79 -8.83
C PHE A 95 -29.30 0.02 -7.54
N GLN A 96 -28.14 0.61 -7.26
CA GLN A 96 -27.86 1.34 -6.03
C GLN A 96 -28.79 2.54 -5.83
N ASN A 97 -29.15 3.26 -6.89
CA ASN A 97 -29.96 4.46 -6.77
C ASN A 97 -31.42 4.17 -6.38
N THR A 98 -31.95 3.01 -6.80
CA THR A 98 -33.35 2.63 -6.55
C THR A 98 -33.50 1.74 -5.33
N LEU A 99 -32.53 0.84 -5.08
CA LEU A 99 -32.65 -0.23 -4.08
C LEU A 99 -31.74 -0.02 -2.86
N ALA A 100 -30.84 0.97 -2.84
CA ALA A 100 -30.03 1.25 -1.65
C ALA A 100 -30.76 2.19 -0.67
N PRO A 101 -30.62 2.00 0.65
CA PRO A 101 -29.93 0.88 1.29
C PRO A 101 -30.75 -0.41 1.22
N SER A 102 -30.10 -1.52 0.88
CA SER A 102 -30.75 -2.83 0.81
C SER A 102 -30.80 -3.52 2.18
N VAL A 103 -31.89 -4.22 2.45
CA VAL A 103 -32.00 -5.16 3.58
C VAL A 103 -31.07 -6.34 3.30
N LEU A 104 -30.23 -6.70 4.28
CA LEU A 104 -29.24 -7.77 4.14
C LEU A 104 -29.86 -9.17 4.20
N THR A 105 -30.67 -9.51 3.19
CA THR A 105 -31.15 -10.88 2.96
C THR A 105 -30.01 -11.77 2.45
N PHE A 106 -30.26 -13.08 2.32
CA PHE A 106 -29.25 -14.02 1.82
C PHE A 106 -28.77 -13.65 0.41
N GLU A 107 -29.68 -13.20 -0.45
CA GLU A 107 -29.42 -12.79 -1.83
C GLU A 107 -28.60 -11.50 -1.89
N ALA A 108 -28.92 -10.52 -1.04
CA ALA A 108 -28.11 -9.32 -0.89
C ALA A 108 -26.70 -9.66 -0.41
N MET A 109 -26.59 -10.56 0.59
CA MET A 109 -25.30 -11.02 1.12
C MET A 109 -24.47 -11.79 0.10
N ILE A 110 -25.09 -12.56 -0.81
CA ILE A 110 -24.38 -13.18 -1.94
C ILE A 110 -23.68 -12.12 -2.80
N LYS A 111 -24.37 -11.05 -3.16
CA LYS A 111 -23.79 -9.96 -3.96
C LYS A 111 -22.66 -9.27 -3.21
N VAL A 112 -22.87 -8.96 -1.93
CA VAL A 112 -21.85 -8.37 -1.05
C VAL A 112 -20.58 -9.22 -1.03
N VAL A 113 -20.69 -10.51 -0.74
CA VAL A 113 -19.52 -11.40 -0.64
C VAL A 113 -18.81 -11.51 -1.99
N VAL A 114 -19.55 -11.65 -3.11
CA VAL A 114 -18.92 -11.72 -4.44
C VAL A 114 -18.19 -10.43 -4.80
N LEU A 115 -18.75 -9.26 -4.48
CA LEU A 115 -18.14 -7.95 -4.74
C LEU A 115 -16.92 -7.70 -3.85
N LEU A 116 -17.01 -8.02 -2.55
CA LEU A 116 -15.94 -7.77 -1.58
C LEU A 116 -14.78 -8.77 -1.66
N THR A 117 -15.04 -10.00 -2.14
CA THR A 117 -14.00 -11.01 -2.40
C THR A 117 -13.50 -11.03 -3.85
N GLU A 118 -13.93 -10.07 -4.67
CA GLU A 118 -13.54 -9.91 -6.08
C GLU A 118 -13.81 -11.14 -6.98
N ARG A 119 -14.78 -11.98 -6.60
CA ARG A 119 -15.13 -13.22 -7.34
C ARG A 119 -16.05 -12.97 -8.54
N TYR A 120 -16.48 -11.73 -8.76
CA TYR A 120 -17.43 -11.36 -9.82
C TYR A 120 -16.86 -11.59 -11.24
N GLY A 121 -15.55 -11.62 -11.44
CA GLY A 121 -14.92 -11.81 -12.76
C GLY A 121 -15.29 -13.10 -13.49
N LYS A 122 -15.86 -14.10 -12.79
CA LYS A 122 -16.42 -15.32 -13.40
C LYS A 122 -17.72 -15.06 -14.17
N VAL A 123 -18.51 -14.08 -13.74
CA VAL A 123 -19.79 -13.68 -14.35
C VAL A 123 -19.63 -12.39 -15.14
N LEU A 124 -18.92 -11.40 -14.60
CA LEU A 124 -18.70 -10.07 -15.16
C LEU A 124 -17.30 -10.00 -15.79
N ARG A 125 -17.13 -10.57 -16.99
CA ARG A 125 -15.80 -10.72 -17.62
C ARG A 125 -15.15 -9.41 -18.07
N ARG A 126 -15.97 -8.41 -18.44
CA ARG A 126 -15.53 -7.12 -19.00
C ARG A 126 -14.97 -6.19 -17.93
N ALA A 127 -15.58 -6.17 -16.75
CA ALA A 127 -15.26 -5.26 -15.66
C ALA A 127 -14.31 -5.85 -14.61
N ARG A 128 -13.23 -6.52 -15.03
CA ARG A 128 -12.45 -7.41 -14.14
C ARG A 128 -11.81 -6.73 -12.92
N LYS A 129 -11.74 -5.40 -12.83
CA LYS A 129 -10.96 -4.74 -11.76
C LYS A 129 -11.52 -3.44 -11.18
N ASP A 130 -12.52 -2.79 -11.77
CA ASP A 130 -12.95 -1.50 -11.24
C ASP A 130 -14.23 -1.59 -10.40
N ARG A 131 -14.05 -1.84 -9.11
CA ARG A 131 -15.09 -1.67 -8.08
C ARG A 131 -14.93 -0.36 -7.30
N ILE A 132 -13.99 0.51 -7.69
CA ILE A 132 -13.63 1.71 -6.93
C ILE A 132 -14.83 2.65 -6.85
N ARG A 133 -15.59 2.82 -7.95
CA ARG A 133 -16.83 3.60 -7.96
C ARG A 133 -17.90 3.05 -7.02
N LEU A 134 -18.06 1.72 -6.94
CA LEU A 134 -18.98 1.09 -5.98
C LEU A 134 -18.56 1.32 -4.53
N LEU A 135 -17.25 1.17 -4.26
CA LEU A 135 -16.71 1.43 -2.92
C LEU A 135 -16.87 2.90 -2.55
N PHE A 136 -16.60 3.81 -3.47
CA PHE A 136 -16.85 5.25 -3.27
C PHE A 136 -18.31 5.51 -2.92
N GLY A 137 -19.26 5.05 -3.76
CA GLY A 137 -20.69 5.24 -3.53
C GLY A 137 -21.18 4.65 -2.20
N SER A 138 -20.57 3.55 -1.75
CA SER A 138 -20.89 2.91 -0.47
C SER A 138 -20.46 3.72 0.76
N LEU A 139 -19.46 4.60 0.60
CA LEU A 139 -18.91 5.45 1.65
C LEU A 139 -19.38 6.91 1.54
N ALA A 140 -19.83 7.33 0.36
CA ALA A 140 -20.18 8.71 0.07
C ALA A 140 -21.53 9.09 0.70
N ASP A 141 -21.53 10.19 1.43
CA ASP A 141 -22.72 10.88 1.90
C ASP A 141 -23.39 11.53 0.69
N VAL A 142 -24.40 10.84 0.13
CA VAL A 142 -25.28 11.44 -0.89
C VAL A 142 -25.98 12.59 -0.18
N GLY A 143 -25.66 13.82 -0.58
CA GLY A 143 -26.14 15.02 0.07
C GLY A 143 -27.64 14.94 0.33
N ARG A 144 -28.02 14.68 1.59
CA ARG A 144 -29.19 15.35 2.12
C ARG A 144 -28.82 16.80 1.99
N LYS A 145 -29.37 17.50 1.00
CA LYS A 145 -29.44 18.96 1.02
C LYS A 145 -29.74 19.31 2.47
N ASP A 146 -28.81 19.99 3.14
CA ASP A 146 -29.11 20.57 4.43
C ASP A 146 -30.44 21.29 4.24
N VAL A 147 -31.46 20.80 4.92
CA VAL A 147 -32.75 21.47 4.93
C VAL A 147 -32.41 22.77 5.61
N ASP A 148 -32.26 23.84 4.82
CA ASP A 148 -32.21 25.20 5.34
C ASP A 148 -33.29 25.27 6.42
N PRO A 149 -32.95 25.61 7.68
CA PRO A 149 -33.94 25.74 8.71
C PRO A 149 -35.01 26.70 8.19
N PRO A 150 -36.32 26.37 8.31
CA PRO A 150 -37.37 27.14 7.66
C PRO A 150 -37.19 28.59 8.08
N ALA A 151 -36.91 29.44 7.09
CA ALA A 151 -36.79 30.87 7.30
C ALA A 151 -38.10 31.34 7.94
N THR A 152 -38.04 31.65 9.24
CA THR A 152 -39.12 32.28 9.96
C THR A 152 -39.36 33.62 9.29
N GLU A 153 -40.47 33.72 8.56
CA GLU A 153 -40.98 34.98 8.06
C GLU A 153 -41.30 35.89 9.25
N GLU A 154 -40.37 36.76 9.63
CA GLU A 154 -40.70 37.96 10.39
C GLU A 154 -40.25 39.20 9.61
N ARG A 155 -41.26 39.83 9.01
CA ARG A 155 -41.22 41.19 8.49
C ARG A 155 -40.89 42.16 9.61
N VAL A 156 -39.84 42.96 9.45
CA VAL A 156 -39.86 44.36 9.89
C VAL A 156 -39.23 45.23 8.80
N GLN A 157 -40.07 46.12 8.28
CA GLN A 157 -39.72 47.22 7.39
C GLN A 157 -38.96 48.29 8.18
N GLU A 158 -37.88 48.82 7.62
CA GLU A 158 -37.53 50.23 7.80
C GLU A 158 -36.88 50.76 6.51
N GLU A 159 -37.66 51.57 5.79
CA GLU A 159 -37.23 52.39 4.67
C GLU A 159 -36.40 53.58 5.17
N THR A 160 -35.39 54.05 4.41
CA THR A 160 -35.19 55.48 4.11
C THR A 160 -34.15 55.70 2.98
N GLN A 161 -34.69 56.16 1.83
CA GLN A 161 -34.18 57.14 0.83
C GLN A 161 -32.87 56.82 0.05
N ALA A 162 -32.88 56.51 -1.25
CA ALA A 162 -33.37 57.20 -2.47
C ALA A 162 -32.43 58.27 -3.06
N SER A 163 -31.93 57.99 -4.28
CA SER A 163 -31.82 59.00 -5.36
C SER A 163 -31.87 58.33 -6.75
N SER A 164 -32.71 58.92 -7.60
CA SER A 164 -33.18 58.59 -8.96
C SER A 164 -32.07 58.50 -10.04
N ALA A 165 -32.24 57.91 -11.24
CA ALA A 165 -33.29 58.11 -12.25
C ALA A 165 -33.22 57.01 -13.37
N PRO A 166 -34.22 56.92 -14.30
CA PRO A 166 -34.59 55.69 -15.00
C PRO A 166 -34.06 55.62 -16.45
N ARG A 167 -33.78 54.41 -16.97
CA ARG A 167 -33.85 54.12 -18.41
C ARG A 167 -34.33 52.69 -18.70
N SER A 168 -35.37 52.64 -19.51
CA SER A 168 -35.98 51.49 -20.16
C SER A 168 -35.00 50.77 -21.10
N HIS A 169 -34.92 49.44 -21.01
CA HIS A 169 -34.80 48.53 -22.15
C HIS A 169 -35.07 47.08 -21.70
N ALA A 170 -35.76 46.33 -22.55
CA ALA A 170 -36.18 44.94 -22.34
C ALA A 170 -35.03 44.00 -21.92
N PRO A 171 -35.29 42.93 -21.14
CA PRO A 171 -34.27 41.92 -20.88
C PRO A 171 -34.04 41.14 -22.18
N GLY A 172 -32.93 41.47 -22.84
CA GLY A 172 -32.35 40.67 -23.91
C GLY A 172 -31.85 39.34 -23.35
N PHE A 173 -32.00 38.29 -24.15
CA PHE A 173 -31.44 36.97 -23.93
C PHE A 173 -29.97 37.06 -23.50
N SER A 174 -29.68 36.56 -22.29
CA SER A 174 -28.32 36.31 -21.83
C SER A 174 -27.74 35.17 -22.67
N ILE A 175 -26.80 35.55 -23.52
CA ILE A 175 -25.98 34.71 -24.40
C ILE A 175 -25.20 33.70 -23.56
N ASP A 176 -25.20 32.45 -24.04
CA ASP A 176 -24.48 31.30 -23.51
C ASP A 176 -23.08 31.65 -22.99
N GLU A 177 -22.90 31.47 -21.68
CA GLU A 177 -21.59 31.23 -21.11
C GLU A 177 -21.24 29.77 -21.44
N PRO A 178 -20.15 29.47 -22.17
CA PRO A 178 -19.83 28.09 -22.50
C PRO A 178 -19.57 27.35 -21.18
N ALA A 179 -20.48 26.44 -20.84
CA ALA A 179 -20.17 25.38 -19.90
C ALA A 179 -18.88 24.74 -20.40
N ASN A 180 -17.86 24.76 -19.54
CA ASN A 180 -16.64 24.01 -19.76
C ASN A 180 -17.01 22.53 -19.65
N ASP A 181 -17.68 22.01 -20.67
CA ASP A 181 -18.01 20.61 -20.87
C ASP A 181 -16.72 19.90 -21.29
N ASP A 182 -15.82 19.77 -20.33
CA ASP A 182 -14.66 18.87 -20.38
C ASP A 182 -15.02 17.55 -19.69
N TYR A 183 -16.28 17.11 -19.85
CA TYR A 183 -16.75 15.77 -19.47
C TYR A 183 -16.46 14.80 -20.62
N GLU A 184 -15.20 14.70 -21.05
CA GLU A 184 -14.73 13.56 -21.83
C GLU A 184 -14.34 12.43 -20.86
N ASP A 185 -15.32 11.72 -20.28
CA ASP A 185 -15.10 10.47 -19.54
C ASP A 185 -16.27 9.48 -19.81
N GLU A 186 -16.47 9.10 -21.08
CA GLU A 186 -17.56 8.20 -21.53
C GLU A 186 -17.35 6.70 -21.18
N ASP A 187 -16.32 6.30 -20.43
CA ASP A 187 -15.92 4.88 -20.30
C ASP A 187 -15.91 4.27 -18.86
N GLU A 188 -16.33 4.96 -17.80
CA GLU A 188 -16.04 4.51 -16.41
C GLU A 188 -17.11 3.68 -15.67
N ASP A 189 -18.27 3.37 -16.27
CA ASP A 189 -19.36 2.59 -15.62
C ASP A 189 -19.37 1.07 -15.92
N ASP A 190 -18.20 0.51 -16.22
CA ASP A 190 -18.03 -0.84 -16.75
C ASP A 190 -18.67 -1.94 -15.88
N LEU A 191 -18.65 -1.84 -14.54
CA LEU A 191 -19.07 -2.94 -13.66
C LEU A 191 -20.60 -3.10 -13.56
N ALA A 192 -21.34 -2.00 -13.38
CA ALA A 192 -22.80 -2.03 -13.37
C ALA A 192 -23.34 -2.34 -14.78
N LEU A 193 -22.72 -1.75 -15.82
CA LEU A 193 -23.01 -2.06 -17.21
C LEU A 193 -22.78 -3.54 -17.53
N ALA A 194 -21.65 -4.12 -17.13
CA ALA A 194 -21.38 -5.55 -17.33
C ALA A 194 -22.40 -6.44 -16.62
N ALA A 195 -22.91 -6.03 -15.45
CA ALA A 195 -23.96 -6.77 -14.76
C ALA A 195 -25.28 -6.76 -15.54
N LEU A 196 -25.70 -5.59 -16.04
CA LEU A 196 -26.91 -5.46 -16.85
C LEU A 196 -26.77 -6.14 -18.22
N GLU A 197 -25.59 -6.08 -18.85
CA GLU A 197 -25.26 -6.86 -20.06
C GLU A 197 -25.39 -8.35 -19.79
N SER A 198 -24.90 -8.83 -18.63
CA SER A 198 -25.04 -10.24 -18.28
C SER A 198 -26.52 -10.64 -18.18
N LEU A 199 -27.39 -9.76 -17.67
CA LEU A 199 -28.82 -10.00 -17.51
C LEU A 199 -29.65 -9.74 -18.78
N ASP A 200 -29.02 -9.32 -19.89
CA ASP A 200 -29.69 -8.86 -21.11
C ASP A 200 -30.69 -7.71 -20.84
N ALA A 201 -30.35 -6.84 -19.89
CA ALA A 201 -31.20 -5.78 -19.35
C ALA A 201 -30.62 -4.37 -19.57
N ILE A 202 -29.77 -4.19 -20.58
CA ILE A 202 -29.08 -2.92 -20.87
C ILE A 202 -30.09 -1.77 -21.11
N GLU A 203 -31.28 -2.05 -21.64
CA GLU A 203 -32.31 -1.02 -21.87
C GLU A 203 -32.84 -0.40 -20.56
N VAL A 204 -32.76 -1.12 -19.44
CA VAL A 204 -33.11 -0.62 -18.10
C VAL A 204 -32.10 0.44 -17.63
N PHE A 205 -30.82 0.29 -17.99
CA PHE A 205 -29.76 1.25 -17.68
C PHE A 205 -30.04 2.65 -18.26
N ARG A 206 -30.59 2.71 -19.49
CA ARG A 206 -30.88 3.97 -20.18
C ARG A 206 -31.96 4.81 -19.50
N HIS A 207 -32.81 4.19 -18.69
CA HIS A 207 -33.85 4.91 -17.94
C HIS A 207 -33.35 5.40 -16.57
N ASP A 208 -32.25 4.83 -16.08
CA ASP A 208 -31.62 5.20 -14.82
C ASP A 208 -30.50 6.25 -15.03
N SER A 209 -30.08 6.54 -16.28
CA SER A 209 -28.92 7.40 -16.66
C SER A 209 -28.88 8.86 -16.14
N ARG A 210 -29.79 9.27 -15.25
CA ARG A 210 -29.53 10.36 -14.29
C ARG A 210 -28.47 9.98 -13.24
N ILE A 211 -28.02 8.72 -13.27
CA ILE A 211 -26.98 8.05 -12.46
C ILE A 211 -25.69 8.85 -12.27
N ASP A 212 -25.16 9.50 -13.32
CA ASP A 212 -23.80 10.04 -13.27
C ASP A 212 -23.68 11.26 -12.37
N LYS A 213 -24.62 12.20 -12.46
CA LYS A 213 -24.48 13.49 -11.78
C LYS A 213 -24.45 13.37 -10.25
N ALA A 214 -25.24 12.46 -9.68
CA ALA A 214 -25.34 12.31 -8.23
C ALA A 214 -24.08 11.72 -7.59
N VAL A 215 -23.34 10.85 -8.30
CA VAL A 215 -22.10 10.25 -7.78
C VAL A 215 -20.97 11.28 -7.78
N TYR A 216 -20.88 12.13 -8.81
CA TYR A 216 -19.90 13.23 -8.85
C TYR A 216 -20.22 14.35 -7.85
N GLU A 217 -21.48 14.52 -7.47
CA GLU A 217 -21.89 15.45 -6.39
C GLU A 217 -21.68 14.87 -4.98
N ALA A 218 -21.63 13.55 -4.82
CA ALA A 218 -21.47 12.91 -3.52
C ALA A 218 -20.04 13.06 -2.97
N ARG A 219 -19.92 13.03 -1.63
CA ARG A 219 -18.64 13.20 -0.92
C ARG A 219 -18.48 12.19 0.19
N ILE A 220 -17.27 11.67 0.37
CA ILE A 220 -16.94 10.85 1.55
C ILE A 220 -16.52 11.79 2.68
N SER A 221 -17.19 11.70 3.83
CA SER A 221 -16.79 12.42 5.03
C SER A 221 -15.49 11.84 5.62
N ILE A 222 -14.62 12.73 6.10
CA ILE A 222 -13.30 12.38 6.67
C ILE A 222 -13.44 11.42 7.85
N ASN A 223 -14.45 11.62 8.70
CA ASN A 223 -14.70 10.76 9.86
C ASN A 223 -15.10 9.34 9.45
N THR A 224 -15.97 9.20 8.44
CA THR A 224 -16.39 7.90 7.91
C THR A 224 -15.20 7.15 7.33
N PHE A 225 -14.38 7.83 6.52
CA PHE A 225 -13.22 7.19 5.92
C PHE A 225 -12.14 6.85 6.95
N ARG A 226 -11.92 7.72 7.95
CA ARG A 226 -11.01 7.45 9.08
C ARG A 226 -11.36 6.15 9.79
N ARG A 227 -12.62 5.97 10.17
CA ARG A 227 -13.11 4.76 10.86
C ARG A 227 -12.83 3.51 10.03
N LEU A 228 -13.12 3.56 8.73
CA LEU A 228 -12.80 2.46 7.82
C LEU A 228 -11.29 2.19 7.73
N LEU A 229 -10.48 3.23 7.54
CA LEU A 229 -9.01 3.09 7.43
C LEU A 229 -8.41 2.49 8.70
N MET A 230 -8.88 2.89 9.87
CA MET A 230 -8.41 2.31 11.13
C MET A 230 -8.74 0.82 11.22
N LEU A 231 -9.95 0.41 10.79
CA LEU A 231 -10.31 -1.01 10.70
C LEU A 231 -9.41 -1.75 9.70
N LEU A 232 -9.23 -1.20 8.50
CA LEU A 232 -8.39 -1.79 7.45
C LEU A 232 -6.94 -1.96 7.93
N LEU A 233 -6.38 -1.00 8.66
CA LEU A 233 -5.04 -1.09 9.26
C LEU A 233 -4.96 -2.18 10.32
N ALA A 234 -6.00 -2.33 11.15
CA ALA A 234 -6.05 -3.35 12.19
C ALA A 234 -6.10 -4.77 11.60
N ILE A 235 -6.87 -4.97 10.52
CA ILE A 235 -7.09 -6.27 9.88
C ILE A 235 -6.19 -6.51 8.66
N ALA A 236 -5.32 -5.58 8.28
CA ALA A 236 -4.39 -5.78 7.16
C ALA A 236 -3.62 -7.11 7.20
N PRO A 237 -3.10 -7.61 8.34
CA PRO A 237 -2.44 -8.91 8.39
C PRO A 237 -3.37 -10.13 8.29
N LEU A 238 -4.70 -9.98 8.46
CA LEU A 238 -5.69 -11.07 8.52
C LEU A 238 -5.61 -12.02 7.33
N LYS A 239 -5.23 -13.28 7.50
CA LYS A 239 -5.27 -14.25 6.40
C LYS A 239 -6.64 -14.92 6.28
N SER A 240 -6.89 -15.51 5.11
CA SER A 240 -8.05 -16.38 4.91
C SER A 240 -8.11 -17.45 6.03
N LEU A 241 -9.28 -17.62 6.64
CA LEU A 241 -9.57 -18.58 7.72
C LEU A 241 -9.04 -18.23 9.12
N GLU A 242 -8.18 -17.22 9.29
CA GLU A 242 -7.69 -16.82 10.63
C GLU A 242 -8.77 -16.07 11.42
N PRO A 243 -9.02 -16.38 12.70
CA PRO A 243 -10.09 -15.72 13.45
C PRO A 243 -9.84 -14.20 13.58
N VAL A 244 -10.75 -13.40 13.02
CA VAL A 244 -10.69 -11.92 12.98
C VAL A 244 -10.49 -11.31 14.36
N GLY A 245 -11.14 -11.88 15.39
CA GLY A 245 -11.02 -11.45 16.78
C GLY A 245 -9.59 -11.39 17.31
N THR A 246 -8.63 -12.11 16.73
CA THR A 246 -7.20 -12.03 17.11
C THR A 246 -6.61 -10.64 16.83
N TYR A 247 -7.11 -9.96 15.80
CA TYR A 247 -6.61 -8.66 15.36
C TYR A 247 -7.39 -7.48 15.95
N THR A 248 -8.63 -7.74 16.36
CA THR A 248 -9.60 -6.73 16.84
C THR A 248 -9.90 -6.80 18.34
N SER A 249 -9.31 -7.72 19.11
CA SER A 249 -9.53 -7.81 20.56
C SER A 249 -8.49 -7.05 21.41
N ASP A 250 -7.25 -6.97 20.96
CA ASP A 250 -6.16 -6.34 21.72
C ASP A 250 -5.89 -4.90 21.26
N PHE A 251 -6.77 -3.98 21.63
CA PHE A 251 -6.62 -2.56 21.35
C PHE A 251 -6.12 -1.83 22.60
N SER A 252 -4.82 -1.91 22.86
CA SER A 252 -4.17 -1.00 23.81
C SER A 252 -4.27 0.45 23.32
N GLU A 253 -4.29 1.40 24.24
CA GLU A 253 -4.29 2.85 23.93
C GLU A 253 -3.15 3.22 22.98
N GLU A 254 -1.96 2.68 23.22
CA GLU A 254 -0.77 2.91 22.38
C GLU A 254 -0.96 2.38 20.95
N ARG A 255 -1.49 1.17 20.80
CA ARG A 255 -1.76 0.58 19.48
C ARG A 255 -2.83 1.38 18.74
N MET A 256 -3.88 1.83 19.43
CA MET A 256 -4.92 2.66 18.83
C MET A 256 -4.41 4.02 18.40
N GLN A 257 -3.56 4.66 19.20
CA GLN A 257 -2.93 5.92 18.83
C GLN A 257 -2.01 5.76 17.62
N ALA A 258 -1.25 4.66 17.55
CA ALA A 258 -0.42 4.33 16.38
C ALA A 258 -1.27 4.10 15.13
N ILE A 259 -2.34 3.30 15.21
CA ILE A 259 -3.27 3.07 14.08
C ILE A 259 -3.91 4.40 13.62
N ARG A 260 -4.33 5.25 14.56
CA ARG A 260 -4.92 6.56 14.25
C ARG A 260 -3.91 7.48 13.57
N LYS A 261 -2.66 7.51 14.01
CA LYS A 261 -1.59 8.30 13.39
C LYS A 261 -1.33 7.87 11.93
N GLU A 262 -1.31 6.57 11.67
CA GLU A 262 -1.15 6.04 10.31
C GLU A 262 -2.39 6.31 9.45
N ALA A 263 -3.60 6.15 10.00
CA ALA A 263 -4.84 6.49 9.30
C ALA A 263 -4.90 7.98 8.92
N ASP A 264 -4.45 8.87 9.81
CA ASP A 264 -4.41 10.32 9.56
C ASP A 264 -3.38 10.67 8.49
N SER A 265 -2.26 9.97 8.47
CA SER A 265 -1.23 10.11 7.45
C SER A 265 -1.73 9.67 6.06
N ILE A 266 -2.51 8.58 6.00
CA ILE A 266 -3.20 8.12 4.78
C ILE A 266 -4.26 9.12 4.35
N LEU A 267 -5.13 9.58 5.27
CA LEU A 267 -6.18 10.56 4.98
C LEU A 267 -5.62 11.87 4.43
N ALA A 268 -4.48 12.32 4.95
CA ALA A 268 -3.83 13.54 4.49
C ALA A 268 -3.36 13.47 3.02
N ALA A 269 -3.25 12.27 2.44
CA ALA A 269 -2.93 12.10 1.02
C ALA A 269 -4.11 12.43 0.10
N PHE A 270 -5.35 12.27 0.58
CA PHE A 270 -6.56 12.55 -0.19
C PHE A 270 -6.80 14.08 -0.21
N PRO A 271 -6.83 14.72 -1.39
CA PRO A 271 -7.19 16.12 -1.50
C PRO A 271 -8.60 16.36 -0.94
N GLN A 272 -8.73 17.36 -0.09
CA GLN A 272 -10.02 17.84 0.38
C GLN A 272 -10.42 19.03 -0.47
N GLU A 273 -11.67 19.03 -0.92
CA GLU A 273 -12.21 20.17 -1.64
C GLU A 273 -12.76 21.23 -0.66
N GLU A 274 -12.97 22.44 -1.17
CA GLU A 274 -13.46 23.59 -0.39
C GLU A 274 -14.83 23.33 0.27
N SER A 275 -15.69 22.53 -0.37
CA SER A 275 -17.00 22.13 0.15
C SER A 275 -16.95 21.03 1.22
N GLY A 276 -15.76 20.51 1.51
CA GLY A 276 -15.55 19.44 2.48
C GLY A 276 -15.68 18.03 1.90
N GLY A 277 -14.98 17.09 2.54
CA GLY A 277 -14.97 15.68 2.14
C GLY A 277 -14.09 15.39 0.92
N ILE A 278 -14.15 14.13 0.48
CA ILE A 278 -13.35 13.60 -0.64
C ILE A 278 -14.30 13.32 -1.81
N SER A 279 -14.00 13.88 -2.99
CA SER A 279 -14.76 13.62 -4.23
C SER A 279 -14.35 12.31 -4.88
N TYR A 280 -15.20 11.82 -5.79
CA TYR A 280 -14.94 10.58 -6.52
C TYR A 280 -13.62 10.64 -7.30
N LYS A 281 -13.38 11.73 -8.05
CA LYS A 281 -12.14 11.92 -8.83
C LYS A 281 -10.90 11.88 -7.95
N SER A 282 -10.91 12.61 -6.84
CA SER A 282 -9.82 12.61 -5.87
C SER A 282 -9.60 11.22 -5.26
N PHE A 283 -10.69 10.53 -4.91
CA PHE A 283 -10.65 9.19 -4.33
C PHE A 283 -10.12 8.15 -5.31
N SER A 284 -10.67 8.08 -6.54
CA SER A 284 -10.29 7.09 -7.55
C SER A 284 -8.83 7.26 -7.97
N GLN A 285 -8.41 8.48 -8.25
CA GLN A 285 -7.02 8.78 -8.60
C GLN A 285 -6.06 8.43 -7.47
N THR A 286 -6.37 8.84 -6.22
CA THR A 286 -5.48 8.58 -5.07
C THR A 286 -5.39 7.07 -4.76
N VAL A 287 -6.51 6.34 -4.81
CA VAL A 287 -6.52 4.88 -4.62
C VAL A 287 -5.74 4.17 -5.71
N ALA A 288 -5.99 4.50 -6.99
CA ALA A 288 -5.34 3.82 -8.11
C ALA A 288 -3.81 4.04 -8.16
N THR A 289 -3.35 5.21 -7.71
CA THR A 289 -1.94 5.61 -7.87
C THR A 289 -1.12 5.47 -6.59
N SER A 290 -1.73 5.71 -5.43
CA SER A 290 -1.04 5.72 -4.13
C SER A 290 -1.41 4.54 -3.23
N PHE A 291 -2.62 3.98 -3.35
CA PHE A 291 -3.06 2.86 -2.49
C PHE A 291 -3.75 1.73 -3.26
N PRO A 292 -3.06 1.09 -4.22
CA PRO A 292 -3.65 0.04 -5.06
C PRO A 292 -4.17 -1.16 -4.27
N TYR A 293 -3.68 -1.40 -3.05
CA TYR A 293 -4.04 -2.54 -2.20
C TYR A 293 -4.86 -2.12 -0.96
N LEU A 294 -5.42 -0.90 -0.93
CA LEU A 294 -6.11 -0.35 0.24
C LEU A 294 -7.23 -1.26 0.77
N PHE A 295 -8.00 -1.85 -0.15
CA PHE A 295 -9.20 -2.62 0.16
C PHE A 295 -8.97 -4.13 0.19
N ASP A 296 -7.74 -4.60 -0.03
CA ASP A 296 -7.35 -6.01 0.07
C ASP A 296 -7.76 -6.67 1.40
N PRO A 297 -7.72 -5.98 2.57
CA PRO A 297 -8.10 -6.60 3.83
C PRO A 297 -9.60 -6.97 3.91
N LEU A 298 -10.45 -6.39 3.08
CA LEU A 298 -11.88 -6.76 3.01
C LEU A 298 -12.09 -8.16 2.45
N THR A 299 -11.22 -8.64 1.56
CA THR A 299 -11.34 -9.97 0.96
C THR A 299 -11.33 -11.07 2.03
N PRO A 300 -10.26 -11.26 2.83
CA PRO A 300 -10.23 -12.29 3.87
C PRO A 300 -11.29 -12.05 4.94
N LEU A 301 -11.63 -10.79 5.27
CA LEU A 301 -12.69 -10.45 6.22
C LEU A 301 -14.04 -11.08 5.80
N PHE A 302 -14.42 -10.95 4.53
CA PHE A 302 -15.68 -11.49 4.02
C PHE A 302 -15.59 -12.97 3.59
N GLU A 303 -14.40 -13.52 3.39
CA GLU A 303 -14.23 -14.96 3.18
C GLU A 303 -14.65 -15.79 4.42
N HIS A 304 -14.65 -15.21 5.62
CA HIS A 304 -15.16 -15.87 6.82
C HIS A 304 -16.62 -16.33 6.72
N LEU A 305 -17.43 -15.67 5.89
CA LEU A 305 -18.80 -16.10 5.63
C LEU A 305 -18.86 -17.47 4.94
N LEU A 306 -17.82 -17.85 4.21
CA LEU A 306 -17.75 -19.07 3.42
C LEU A 306 -17.31 -20.31 4.20
N PHE A 307 -16.98 -20.15 5.49
CA PHE A 307 -16.51 -21.24 6.35
C PHE A 307 -17.28 -21.24 7.67
N SER A 308 -18.30 -22.10 7.76
CA SER A 308 -19.03 -22.33 9.00
C SER A 308 -18.27 -23.30 9.91
N LYS A 309 -18.12 -22.91 11.18
CA LYS A 309 -17.58 -23.76 12.25
C LYS A 309 -18.51 -24.94 12.58
N ASN A 310 -19.81 -24.82 12.32
CA ASN A 310 -20.80 -25.87 12.65
C ASN A 310 -20.73 -27.07 11.69
N LEU A 311 -20.19 -26.87 10.48
CA LEU A 311 -20.15 -27.90 9.43
C LEU A 311 -18.76 -28.52 9.29
N ASN A 312 -17.96 -28.54 10.36
CA ASN A 312 -16.61 -29.10 10.32
C ASN A 312 -16.66 -30.64 10.15
N LEU A 313 -16.52 -31.10 8.90
CA LEU A 313 -16.60 -32.51 8.53
C LEU A 313 -15.50 -33.37 9.14
N SER A 314 -14.40 -32.76 9.62
CA SER A 314 -13.32 -33.46 10.31
C SER A 314 -13.76 -34.02 11.67
N GLN A 315 -14.58 -33.27 12.42
CA GLN A 315 -15.09 -33.68 13.74
C GLN A 315 -16.04 -34.88 13.65
N LYS A 316 -16.72 -35.07 12.52
CA LYS A 316 -17.65 -36.19 12.31
C LYS A 316 -16.93 -37.53 12.11
N ARG A 317 -15.64 -37.52 11.76
CA ARG A 317 -14.84 -38.76 11.66
C ARG A 317 -14.49 -39.30 13.04
N ASP A 318 -14.19 -38.43 13.99
CA ASP A 318 -13.82 -38.80 15.35
C ASP A 318 -15.03 -39.14 16.23
N GLN A 319 -16.23 -38.60 15.95
CA GLN A 319 -17.47 -38.94 16.66
C GLN A 319 -17.96 -40.39 16.44
N SER A 320 -17.32 -41.18 15.57
CA SER A 320 -17.62 -42.62 15.46
C SER A 320 -16.96 -43.48 16.55
N ALA A 321 -16.17 -42.87 17.43
CA ALA A 321 -15.73 -43.45 18.69
C ALA A 321 -15.87 -42.42 19.81
N SER A 322 -16.52 -42.81 20.91
CA SER A 322 -16.73 -42.05 22.16
C SER A 322 -17.81 -40.95 22.14
N THR A 323 -18.84 -41.21 22.95
CA THR A 323 -19.82 -40.26 23.47
C THR A 323 -19.21 -39.68 24.75
N ASP A 324 -18.52 -38.54 24.67
CA ASP A 324 -18.24 -37.68 25.82
C ASP A 324 -18.09 -36.24 25.31
N VAL A 325 -18.85 -35.33 25.90
CA VAL A 325 -18.73 -33.88 25.67
C VAL A 325 -17.43 -33.45 26.35
N VAL A 326 -16.34 -33.43 25.59
CA VAL A 326 -15.12 -32.73 26.00
C VAL A 326 -15.24 -31.32 25.42
N GLU A 327 -15.41 -30.32 26.29
CA GLU A 327 -15.05 -28.94 25.96
C GLU A 327 -13.60 -28.95 25.51
N GLU A 328 -13.39 -28.81 24.20
CA GLU A 328 -12.07 -28.66 23.60
C GLU A 328 -11.50 -27.34 24.13
N SER A 329 -10.60 -27.44 25.11
CA SER A 329 -9.82 -26.30 25.59
C SER A 329 -9.11 -25.70 24.38
N PRO A 330 -9.23 -24.39 24.12
CA PRO A 330 -8.69 -23.81 22.89
C PRO A 330 -7.17 -23.99 22.91
N GLU A 331 -6.67 -24.84 22.02
CA GLU A 331 -5.26 -24.86 21.65
C GLU A 331 -4.90 -23.40 21.31
N PRO A 332 -3.85 -22.83 21.93
CA PRO A 332 -3.53 -21.43 21.72
C PRO A 332 -3.36 -21.21 20.22
N PRO A 333 -4.08 -20.25 19.62
CA PRO A 333 -4.02 -20.05 18.18
C PRO A 333 -2.55 -19.88 17.79
N PRO A 334 -2.10 -20.52 16.68
CA PRO A 334 -0.73 -20.32 16.21
C PRO A 334 -0.52 -18.82 16.05
N SER A 335 0.48 -18.28 16.75
CA SER A 335 0.80 -16.86 16.68
C SER A 335 0.95 -16.45 15.21
N PRO A 336 0.33 -15.34 14.78
CA PRO A 336 0.35 -14.95 13.38
C PRO A 336 1.80 -14.86 12.89
N SER A 337 2.10 -15.52 11.76
CA SER A 337 3.47 -15.59 11.25
C SER A 337 3.99 -14.18 10.94
N SER A 338 4.94 -13.69 11.73
CA SER A 338 5.50 -12.34 11.56
C SER A 338 6.18 -12.18 10.19
N ILE A 339 5.87 -11.09 9.49
CA ILE A 339 6.56 -10.74 8.24
C ILE A 339 8.06 -10.48 8.46
N VAL A 340 8.42 -10.05 9.67
CA VAL A 340 9.79 -9.75 10.08
C VAL A 340 10.47 -11.03 10.57
N LEU A 341 11.63 -11.34 9.98
CA LEU A 341 12.48 -12.46 10.41
C LEU A 341 13.30 -12.05 11.64
N PRO A 342 13.54 -12.98 12.59
CA PRO A 342 14.50 -12.73 13.66
C PRO A 342 15.90 -12.48 13.08
N GLY A 343 16.66 -11.56 13.67
CA GLY A 343 18.00 -11.26 13.19
C GLY A 343 18.73 -10.22 14.05
N SER A 344 19.54 -9.39 13.41
CA SER A 344 20.55 -8.54 14.07
C SER A 344 19.99 -7.44 14.97
N PHE A 345 18.73 -7.02 14.78
CA PHE A 345 18.10 -5.96 15.59
C PHE A 345 16.58 -6.11 15.61
N GLU A 346 15.96 -5.49 16.61
CA GLU A 346 14.53 -5.21 16.65
C GLU A 346 14.26 -3.80 16.13
N SER A 347 13.16 -3.63 15.41
CA SER A 347 12.85 -2.36 14.75
C SER A 347 12.39 -1.30 15.75
N VAL A 348 12.86 -0.07 15.56
CA VAL A 348 12.33 1.13 16.21
C VAL A 348 11.25 1.77 15.33
N ILE A 349 11.37 1.65 14.00
CA ILE A 349 10.46 2.30 13.03
C ILE A 349 9.29 1.38 12.64
N LEU A 350 9.56 0.12 12.28
CA LEU A 350 8.54 -0.86 11.92
C LEU A 350 7.80 -1.36 13.17
N ASN A 351 6.55 -0.94 13.29
CA ASN A 351 5.56 -1.56 14.13
C ASN A 351 4.44 -2.17 13.27
N SER A 352 3.47 -2.82 13.92
CA SER A 352 2.34 -3.45 13.21
C SER A 352 1.56 -2.45 12.34
N SER A 353 1.37 -1.21 12.80
CA SER A 353 0.60 -0.18 12.07
C SER A 353 1.34 0.32 10.83
N VAL A 354 2.65 0.53 10.94
CA VAL A 354 3.52 0.91 9.81
C VAL A 354 3.57 -0.20 8.78
N ILE A 355 3.69 -1.46 9.19
CA ILE A 355 3.64 -2.62 8.29
C ILE A 355 2.28 -2.69 7.56
N SER A 356 1.17 -2.47 8.27
CA SER A 356 -0.15 -2.40 7.66
C SER A 356 -0.25 -1.26 6.63
N HIS A 357 0.25 -0.06 6.94
CA HIS A 357 0.28 1.06 6.00
C HIS A 357 1.12 0.74 4.76
N LEU A 358 2.33 0.18 4.94
CA LEU A 358 3.19 -0.28 3.83
C LEU A 358 2.46 -1.28 2.92
N SER A 359 1.63 -2.16 3.49
CA SER A 359 0.88 -3.16 2.72
C SER A 359 -0.17 -2.57 1.77
N PHE A 360 -0.62 -1.32 1.98
CA PHE A 360 -1.63 -0.71 1.11
C PHE A 360 -1.08 -0.26 -0.25
N PHE A 361 0.25 -0.21 -0.40
CA PHE A 361 0.87 0.29 -1.64
C PHE A 361 2.11 -0.48 -2.10
N LEU A 362 2.81 -1.20 -1.20
CA LEU A 362 3.96 -1.99 -1.60
C LEU A 362 3.55 -3.36 -2.17
N PRO A 363 4.01 -3.68 -3.40
CA PRO A 363 3.78 -4.98 -3.99
C PRO A 363 4.66 -6.05 -3.34
N SER A 364 4.23 -7.30 -3.47
CA SER A 364 5.05 -8.48 -3.24
C SER A 364 6.02 -8.72 -4.42
N THR A 365 6.70 -9.87 -4.45
CA THR A 365 7.50 -10.34 -5.60
C THR A 365 6.69 -10.41 -6.90
N ASN A 366 5.37 -10.59 -6.81
CA ASN A 366 4.42 -10.50 -7.91
C ASN A 366 3.56 -9.23 -7.73
N SER A 367 3.34 -8.47 -8.80
CA SER A 367 2.59 -7.20 -8.77
C SER A 367 1.11 -7.32 -8.39
N ASP A 368 0.54 -8.52 -8.41
CA ASP A 368 -0.89 -8.74 -8.15
C ASP A 368 -1.23 -8.88 -6.66
N GLN A 369 -0.23 -8.92 -5.77
CA GLN A 369 -0.44 -9.09 -4.33
C GLN A 369 0.37 -8.08 -3.54
N ASN A 370 -0.19 -7.64 -2.41
CA ASN A 370 0.54 -6.80 -1.47
C ASN A 370 1.61 -7.55 -0.67
N LEU A 371 2.47 -6.76 -0.01
CA LEU A 371 3.57 -7.20 0.84
C LEU A 371 3.19 -8.27 1.89
N LEU A 372 2.02 -8.17 2.54
CA LEU A 372 1.59 -9.08 3.62
C LEU A 372 0.95 -10.38 3.12
N ARG A 373 0.35 -10.37 1.93
CA ARG A 373 -0.26 -11.55 1.30
C ARG A 373 0.75 -12.34 0.47
N GLY A 374 1.81 -11.67 0.06
CA GLY A 374 2.94 -12.28 -0.61
C GLY A 374 3.75 -13.22 0.27
N ASN A 375 4.55 -14.06 -0.37
CA ASN A 375 5.58 -14.87 0.28
C ASN A 375 6.84 -14.06 0.59
N LEU A 376 6.71 -12.75 0.89
CA LEU A 376 7.85 -11.87 1.13
C LEU A 376 8.06 -11.71 2.63
N ARG A 377 9.31 -11.85 3.08
CA ARG A 377 9.74 -11.63 4.47
C ARG A 377 10.78 -10.52 4.52
N LEU A 378 10.81 -9.79 5.63
CA LEU A 378 11.76 -8.72 5.90
C LEU A 378 12.87 -9.23 6.82
N HIS A 379 14.11 -9.21 6.35
CA HIS A 379 15.30 -9.55 7.13
C HIS A 379 15.99 -8.28 7.64
N PRO A 380 16.31 -8.15 8.94
CA PRO A 380 17.03 -6.99 9.45
C PRO A 380 18.47 -6.99 8.90
N VAL A 381 18.83 -6.00 8.08
CA VAL A 381 20.17 -5.90 7.46
C VAL A 381 21.03 -4.83 8.13
N PHE A 382 20.50 -3.65 8.38
CA PHE A 382 21.23 -2.57 9.04
C PHE A 382 20.27 -1.67 9.84
N SER A 383 20.75 -1.14 10.96
CA SER A 383 20.06 -0.14 11.77
C SER A 383 21.09 0.74 12.45
N THR A 384 20.90 2.06 12.45
CA THR A 384 21.79 2.99 13.15
C THR A 384 21.81 2.76 14.65
N ALA A 385 20.69 2.33 15.24
CA ALA A 385 20.58 2.04 16.67
C ALA A 385 21.43 0.82 17.09
N ALA A 386 21.51 -0.20 16.23
CA ALA A 386 22.25 -1.43 16.51
C ALA A 386 23.70 -1.42 16.00
N HIS A 387 23.97 -0.76 14.88
CA HIS A 387 25.23 -0.85 14.15
C HIS A 387 26.01 0.47 14.09
N GLY A 388 25.49 1.53 14.72
CA GLY A 388 26.06 2.88 14.72
C GLY A 388 25.84 3.64 13.41
N SER A 389 26.15 4.94 13.42
CA SER A 389 25.97 5.87 12.29
C SER A 389 27.18 5.96 11.34
N SER A 390 28.00 4.90 11.24
CA SER A 390 29.18 4.93 10.36
C SER A 390 28.89 4.36 8.96
N LEU A 391 29.34 5.07 7.91
CA LEU A 391 29.24 4.57 6.52
C LEU A 391 30.02 3.26 6.29
N THR A 392 31.04 2.98 7.09
CA THR A 392 31.79 1.71 7.03
C THR A 392 30.94 0.55 7.52
N SER A 393 30.17 0.74 8.59
CA SER A 393 29.21 -0.24 9.08
C SER A 393 28.07 -0.43 8.09
N PHE A 394 27.55 0.67 7.53
CA PHE A 394 26.55 0.62 6.47
C PHE A 394 27.04 -0.18 5.25
N SER A 395 28.26 0.10 4.76
CA SER A 395 28.79 -0.56 3.57
C SER A 395 29.02 -2.06 3.78
N HIS A 396 29.54 -2.45 4.94
CA HIS A 396 29.76 -3.85 5.30
C HIS A 396 28.45 -4.65 5.36
N ASN A 397 27.35 -4.05 5.84
CA ASN A 397 26.07 -4.73 5.96
C ASN A 397 25.24 -4.67 4.68
N VAL A 398 25.10 -3.50 4.07
CA VAL A 398 24.15 -3.26 2.97
C VAL A 398 24.73 -3.64 1.61
N LEU A 399 26.02 -3.36 1.32
CA LEU A 399 26.62 -3.71 0.02
C LEU A 399 27.01 -5.19 -0.09
N THR A 400 26.91 -5.94 1.01
CA THR A 400 27.06 -7.41 1.01
C THR A 400 25.75 -8.13 0.75
N TRP A 401 24.61 -7.45 0.93
CA TRP A 401 23.29 -7.95 0.62
C TRP A 401 23.05 -8.02 -0.89
N GLN A 402 22.55 -9.16 -1.37
CA GLN A 402 22.40 -9.46 -2.81
C GLN A 402 20.95 -9.50 -3.29
N SER A 403 19.99 -9.13 -2.44
CA SER A 403 18.57 -9.03 -2.79
C SER A 403 18.09 -7.57 -2.73
N GLY A 404 16.82 -7.34 -3.03
CA GLY A 404 16.19 -6.03 -2.84
C GLY A 404 16.16 -5.63 -1.36
N THR A 405 15.94 -4.34 -1.12
CA THR A 405 15.91 -3.75 0.22
C THR A 405 14.78 -2.73 0.37
N LEU A 406 14.21 -2.66 1.56
CA LEU A 406 13.35 -1.57 2.03
C LEU A 406 14.17 -0.69 2.98
N LEU A 407 14.36 0.57 2.61
CA LEU A 407 14.99 1.59 3.45
C LEU A 407 13.90 2.37 4.19
N LEU A 408 14.08 2.60 5.48
CA LEU A 408 13.22 3.43 6.32
C LEU A 408 14.06 4.43 7.10
N LEU A 409 13.63 5.69 7.11
CA LEU A 409 14.29 6.78 7.79
C LEU A 409 13.24 7.53 8.60
N GLU A 410 13.52 7.71 9.89
CA GLU A 410 12.72 8.50 10.80
C GLU A 410 13.57 9.68 11.31
N GLY A 411 12.97 10.86 11.37
CA GLY A 411 13.63 12.07 11.83
C GLY A 411 12.67 13.25 11.97
N THR A 412 13.20 14.44 12.17
CA THR A 412 12.42 15.68 12.25
C THR A 412 12.84 16.69 11.20
N VAL A 413 11.89 17.51 10.74
CA VAL A 413 12.20 18.60 9.80
C VAL A 413 13.04 19.68 10.49
N ALA A 414 14.24 19.89 9.97
CA ALA A 414 15.17 20.90 10.47
C ALA A 414 14.56 22.30 10.36
N GLY A 415 14.53 23.03 11.48
CA GLY A 415 13.99 24.40 11.54
C GLY A 415 12.47 24.51 11.69
N SER A 416 11.75 23.40 11.83
CA SER A 416 10.33 23.42 12.23
C SER A 416 10.21 23.60 13.75
N SER A 417 9.31 24.48 14.21
CA SER A 417 9.04 24.68 15.64
C SER A 417 8.33 23.49 16.30
N ASP A 418 7.67 22.67 15.49
CA ASP A 418 6.68 21.71 15.94
C ASP A 418 7.22 20.27 16.09
N GLU A 419 8.55 20.06 16.03
CA GLU A 419 9.23 18.75 16.13
C GLU A 419 8.49 17.63 15.35
N THR A 420 7.95 17.98 14.17
CA THR A 420 7.11 17.05 13.40
C THR A 420 7.94 15.88 12.91
N VAL A 421 7.58 14.67 13.36
CA VAL A 421 8.27 13.44 12.98
C VAL A 421 7.89 13.04 11.55
N VAL A 422 8.90 12.95 10.70
CA VAL A 422 8.80 12.52 9.30
C VAL A 422 9.34 11.11 9.18
N THR A 423 8.55 10.25 8.54
CA THR A 423 8.96 8.87 8.21
C THR A 423 9.04 8.76 6.69
N LEU A 424 10.24 8.60 6.18
CA LEU A 424 10.53 8.37 4.77
C LEU A 424 10.93 6.92 4.53
N GLY A 425 10.78 6.45 3.30
CA GLY A 425 11.33 5.18 2.91
C GLY A 425 11.53 5.04 1.41
N ALA A 426 12.29 4.01 1.04
CA ALA A 426 12.49 3.64 -0.35
C ALA A 426 12.41 2.13 -0.51
N TYR A 427 11.57 1.69 -1.45
CA TYR A 427 11.51 0.30 -1.88
C TYR A 427 12.44 0.11 -3.08
N LEU A 428 13.50 -0.67 -2.88
CA LEU A 428 14.53 -0.94 -3.88
C LEU A 428 14.51 -2.43 -4.23
N PRO A 429 13.77 -2.86 -5.28
CA PRO A 429 13.68 -4.26 -5.65
C PRO A 429 14.99 -4.83 -6.21
N GLN A 430 15.93 -3.97 -6.61
CA GLN A 430 17.26 -4.36 -7.05
C GLN A 430 18.30 -4.19 -5.93
N PRO A 431 19.32 -5.07 -5.87
CA PRO A 431 20.41 -4.93 -4.91
C PRO A 431 21.22 -3.66 -5.15
N TRP A 432 21.85 -3.18 -4.08
CA TRP A 432 22.72 -2.01 -4.12
C TRP A 432 23.92 -2.25 -5.05
N LYS A 433 24.15 -1.32 -5.99
CA LYS A 433 25.28 -1.42 -6.92
C LYS A 433 26.43 -0.53 -6.42
N SER A 434 27.60 -1.13 -6.22
CA SER A 434 28.82 -0.38 -5.97
C SER A 434 29.35 0.19 -7.28
N GLY A 435 29.77 1.47 -7.30
CA GLY A 435 30.30 2.13 -8.50
C GLY A 435 31.56 1.50 -9.11
N SER A 436 32.19 0.53 -8.42
CA SER A 436 33.37 -0.21 -8.87
C SER A 436 33.09 -1.62 -9.42
N SER A 437 31.84 -2.11 -9.36
CA SER A 437 31.52 -3.46 -9.82
C SER A 437 31.29 -3.46 -11.33
N PRO A 438 32.05 -4.26 -12.13
CA PRO A 438 31.75 -4.43 -13.54
C PRO A 438 30.34 -5.02 -13.66
N GLN A 439 29.58 -4.52 -14.63
CA GLN A 439 28.21 -4.96 -14.93
C GLN A 439 28.18 -6.48 -15.04
N SER A 440 27.57 -7.16 -14.06
CA SER A 440 27.08 -8.51 -14.30
C SER A 440 25.97 -8.38 -15.34
N SER A 441 26.17 -9.01 -16.49
CA SER A 441 25.27 -9.01 -17.65
C SER A 441 23.97 -9.78 -17.43
N ARG A 442 23.63 -10.14 -16.19
CA ARG A 442 22.35 -10.74 -15.85
C ARG A 442 21.38 -9.65 -15.44
N PRO A 443 20.34 -9.35 -16.24
CA PRO A 443 19.24 -8.52 -15.75
C PRO A 443 18.68 -9.20 -14.51
N SER A 444 18.55 -8.44 -13.41
CA SER A 444 17.83 -8.92 -12.23
C SER A 444 16.38 -9.20 -12.64
N ASP A 445 15.88 -10.40 -12.37
CA ASP A 445 14.53 -10.88 -12.73
C ASP A 445 13.37 -10.07 -12.11
N SER A 446 13.64 -9.11 -11.23
CA SER A 446 12.59 -8.25 -10.67
C SER A 446 12.19 -7.16 -11.66
N SER A 447 11.02 -7.34 -12.29
CA SER A 447 10.38 -6.39 -13.19
C SER A 447 9.73 -5.19 -12.47
N LEU A 448 9.80 -5.13 -11.14
CA LEU A 448 9.13 -4.08 -10.36
C LEU A 448 9.98 -2.81 -10.34
N PRO A 449 9.39 -1.63 -10.61
CA PRO A 449 10.09 -0.37 -10.46
C PRO A 449 10.36 -0.06 -8.97
N PRO A 450 11.47 0.62 -8.63
CA PRO A 450 11.68 1.13 -7.28
C PRO A 450 10.63 2.19 -6.94
N CYS A 451 10.42 2.53 -5.68
CA CYS A 451 9.67 3.72 -5.30
C CYS A 451 10.31 4.43 -4.11
N LEU A 452 10.14 5.74 -4.07
CA LEU A 452 10.49 6.59 -2.92
C LEU A 452 9.18 7.10 -2.33
N PHE A 453 9.04 7.07 -1.00
CA PHE A 453 7.79 7.41 -0.36
C PHE A 453 7.99 8.12 0.98
N GLN A 454 6.95 8.81 1.39
CA GLN A 454 6.78 9.37 2.73
C GLN A 454 5.55 8.72 3.34
N LEU A 455 5.65 8.25 4.59
CA LEU A 455 4.50 7.73 5.34
C LEU A 455 3.87 8.84 6.17
N SER A 456 4.65 9.54 7.00
CA SER A 456 4.19 10.59 7.90
C SER A 456 4.87 11.94 7.59
N PRO A 457 4.20 13.08 7.82
CA PRO A 457 2.83 13.26 8.32
C PRO A 457 1.73 13.12 7.24
N ARG A 458 2.13 13.04 5.97
CA ARG A 458 1.24 12.82 4.83
C ARG A 458 1.84 11.76 3.93
N HIS A 459 1.04 10.77 3.57
CA HIS A 459 1.47 9.76 2.63
C HIS A 459 1.72 10.36 1.23
N LEU A 460 2.86 9.99 0.62
CA LEU A 460 3.26 10.41 -0.72
C LEU A 460 4.10 9.30 -1.37
N ILE A 461 3.83 8.98 -2.63
CA ILE A 461 4.62 8.03 -3.42
C ILE A 461 5.19 8.71 -4.66
N LEU A 462 6.45 8.43 -4.92
CA LEU A 462 7.21 8.80 -6.12
C LEU A 462 7.58 7.49 -6.83
N PRO A 463 6.75 7.05 -7.80
CA PRO A 463 6.95 5.77 -8.44
C PRO A 463 8.19 5.79 -9.34
N GLY A 464 8.88 4.66 -9.44
CA GLY A 464 10.04 4.53 -10.30
C GLY A 464 9.67 4.63 -11.77
N ASN A 465 10.52 5.30 -12.54
CA ASN A 465 10.35 5.46 -13.97
C ASN A 465 10.65 4.13 -14.67
N PRO A 466 9.67 3.50 -15.35
CA PRO A 466 9.88 2.24 -16.05
C PRO A 466 10.69 2.42 -17.34
N SER A 467 10.94 3.66 -17.79
CA SER A 467 11.64 3.93 -19.03
C SER A 467 13.11 3.49 -18.99
N SER A 468 13.52 2.73 -20.00
CA SER A 468 14.91 2.32 -20.21
C SER A 468 15.86 3.51 -20.45
N SER A 469 15.33 4.68 -20.85
CA SER A 469 16.11 5.91 -21.05
C SER A 469 16.76 6.45 -19.77
N VAL A 470 16.28 6.01 -18.61
CA VAL A 470 16.74 6.43 -17.28
C VAL A 470 17.85 5.52 -16.74
N GLN A 471 18.04 4.32 -17.33
CA GLN A 471 19.08 3.37 -16.92
C GLN A 471 20.46 3.78 -17.47
N LYS A 472 20.91 4.97 -17.11
CA LYS A 472 22.26 5.46 -17.45
C LYS A 472 23.23 5.18 -16.30
N PRO A 473 24.51 4.93 -16.58
CA PRO A 473 25.51 4.70 -15.54
C PRO A 473 25.72 5.91 -14.64
N ASP A 474 25.42 7.14 -15.10
CA ASP A 474 25.48 8.37 -14.31
C ASP A 474 24.23 8.60 -13.45
N MET A 475 23.25 7.68 -13.48
CA MET A 475 21.98 7.79 -12.77
C MET A 475 21.51 6.44 -12.19
N PRO A 476 22.27 5.81 -11.28
CA PRO A 476 21.78 4.63 -10.58
C PRO A 476 20.65 5.01 -9.61
N THR A 477 19.74 4.07 -9.37
CA THR A 477 18.64 4.24 -8.40
C THR A 477 19.15 4.53 -7.00
N ALA A 478 20.20 3.82 -6.57
CA ALA A 478 20.84 3.98 -5.28
C ALA A 478 22.36 4.05 -5.47
N TYR A 479 23.00 4.99 -4.77
CA TYR A 479 24.43 5.23 -4.81
C TYR A 479 24.98 5.38 -3.40
N PHE A 480 26.16 4.80 -3.19
CA PHE A 480 26.91 4.89 -1.95
C PHE A 480 28.32 5.40 -2.23
N SER A 481 28.78 6.35 -1.41
CA SER A 481 30.13 6.88 -1.43
C SER A 481 30.57 7.27 -0.04
N THR A 482 31.81 6.94 0.32
CA THR A 482 32.39 7.30 1.62
C THR A 482 32.51 8.82 1.83
N ASN A 483 32.49 9.60 0.74
CA ASN A 483 32.71 11.05 0.80
C ASN A 483 31.40 11.85 0.74
N SER A 484 30.40 11.32 0.02
CA SER A 484 29.13 12.03 -0.20
C SER A 484 27.94 11.40 0.51
N GLY A 485 28.12 10.25 1.18
CA GLY A 485 27.06 9.53 1.86
C GLY A 485 26.23 8.65 0.92
N ILE A 486 24.93 8.60 1.17
CA ILE A 486 23.97 7.76 0.44
C ILE A 486 23.10 8.67 -0.43
N SER A 487 22.81 8.26 -1.67
CA SER A 487 22.00 9.06 -2.58
C SER A 487 21.05 8.17 -3.39
N LEU A 488 19.77 8.52 -3.41
CA LEU A 488 18.72 7.86 -4.16
C LEU A 488 18.14 8.81 -5.21
N GLY A 489 18.02 8.36 -6.45
CA GLY A 489 17.45 9.17 -7.54
C GLY A 489 18.27 10.40 -7.94
N CYS A 490 19.58 10.41 -7.65
CA CYS A 490 20.46 11.53 -7.97
C CYS A 490 21.28 11.26 -9.24
N ARG A 491 21.70 12.34 -9.89
CA ARG A 491 22.75 12.29 -10.91
C ARG A 491 24.11 12.30 -10.24
N ILE A 492 24.96 11.34 -10.61
CA ILE A 492 26.33 11.23 -10.10
C ILE A 492 27.26 12.05 -10.99
N PRO A 493 28.05 12.98 -10.42
CA PRO A 493 29.05 13.71 -11.18
C PRO A 493 30.19 12.78 -11.63
N PRO A 494 30.83 13.07 -12.78
CA PRO A 494 31.97 12.29 -13.24
C PRO A 494 33.11 12.33 -12.21
N ALA A 495 33.76 11.19 -12.00
CA ALA A 495 34.87 11.08 -11.04
C ALA A 495 36.02 12.01 -11.44
N SER A 496 36.30 13.03 -10.62
CA SER A 496 37.42 13.95 -10.81
C SER A 496 38.38 13.87 -9.64
N ARG A 497 39.68 13.86 -9.94
CA ARG A 497 40.76 13.78 -8.95
C ARG A 497 40.98 15.10 -8.20
N SER A 498 40.48 16.21 -8.74
CA SER A 498 40.71 17.57 -8.23
C SER A 498 39.47 18.23 -7.61
N GLN A 499 38.26 17.79 -7.99
CA GLN A 499 37.00 18.34 -7.48
C GLN A 499 36.02 17.21 -7.16
N GLN A 500 35.68 17.07 -5.88
CA GLN A 500 34.64 16.15 -5.43
C GLN A 500 33.30 16.89 -5.44
N LEU A 501 32.60 16.80 -6.57
CA LEU A 501 31.24 17.31 -6.67
C LEU A 501 30.27 16.36 -5.95
N ARG A 502 29.24 16.92 -5.30
CA ARG A 502 28.19 16.13 -4.65
C ARG A 502 27.15 15.66 -5.68
N PRO A 503 26.51 14.51 -5.46
CA PRO A 503 25.34 14.09 -6.24
C PRO A 503 24.27 15.19 -6.25
N SER A 504 23.64 15.42 -7.40
CA SER A 504 22.60 16.42 -7.55
C SER A 504 21.23 15.77 -7.78
N PRO A 505 20.13 16.31 -7.21
CA PRO A 505 18.77 15.82 -7.45
C PRO A 505 18.45 15.87 -8.96
N LEU A 506 17.75 14.85 -9.47
CA LEU A 506 17.32 14.80 -10.87
C LEU A 506 15.95 14.14 -11.02
N GLY A 507 15.07 14.75 -11.82
CA GLY A 507 13.69 14.31 -11.98
C GLY A 507 12.80 14.83 -10.86
N ALA A 508 11.77 14.06 -10.52
CA ALA A 508 10.75 14.50 -9.59
C ALA A 508 11.00 14.13 -8.13
N GLY A 509 11.97 13.25 -7.86
CA GLY A 509 12.21 12.73 -6.52
C GLY A 509 13.67 12.38 -6.28
N SER A 510 14.22 12.75 -5.13
CA SER A 510 15.51 12.23 -4.67
C SER A 510 15.68 12.34 -3.16
N LEU A 511 16.51 11.46 -2.60
CA LEU A 511 16.88 11.47 -1.18
C LEU A 511 18.40 11.40 -1.07
N THR A 512 19.03 12.35 -0.38
CA THR A 512 20.46 12.30 -0.07
C THR A 512 20.69 12.31 1.42
N ILE A 513 21.40 11.32 1.94
CA ILE A 513 21.84 11.22 3.33
C ILE A 513 23.32 11.56 3.36
N ASP A 514 23.71 12.41 4.30
CA ASP A 514 25.10 12.85 4.45
C ASP A 514 26.07 11.73 4.88
N ALA A 515 27.35 12.07 4.97
CA ALA A 515 28.39 11.09 5.28
C ALA A 515 28.45 10.71 6.77
N SER A 516 27.83 11.49 7.66
CA SER A 516 27.72 11.17 9.08
C SER A 516 26.43 10.40 9.43
N ILE A 517 25.51 10.22 8.48
CA ILE A 517 24.18 9.64 8.71
C ILE A 517 23.43 10.42 9.80
N GLU A 518 23.58 11.75 9.78
CA GLU A 518 22.95 12.67 10.74
C GLU A 518 21.87 13.51 10.06
N THR A 519 22.07 13.88 8.80
CA THR A 519 21.12 14.71 8.05
C THR A 519 20.76 14.11 6.71
N ALA A 520 19.51 14.32 6.30
CA ALA A 520 19.00 13.97 5.00
C ALA A 520 18.34 15.17 4.30
N ASP A 521 18.53 15.27 3.00
CA ASP A 521 17.80 16.17 2.12
C ASP A 521 16.82 15.35 1.28
N PHE A 522 15.53 15.57 1.47
CA PHE A 522 14.45 15.00 0.67
C PHE A 522 13.94 16.05 -0.32
N TYR A 523 13.95 15.70 -1.61
CA TYR A 523 13.56 16.58 -2.70
C TYR A 523 12.37 16.00 -3.45
N VAL A 524 11.33 16.81 -3.60
CA VAL A 524 10.10 16.47 -4.33
C VAL A 524 9.78 17.59 -5.30
N SER A 525 9.53 17.23 -6.56
CA SER A 525 9.09 18.16 -7.60
C SER A 525 7.82 17.61 -8.27
N PRO A 526 6.80 18.45 -8.50
CA PRO A 526 5.58 18.03 -9.19
C PRO A 526 5.79 17.81 -10.70
N PHE A 527 6.97 18.15 -11.22
CA PHE A 527 7.37 17.95 -12.61
C PHE A 527 8.72 17.24 -12.70
N GLY A 528 8.95 16.54 -13.81
CA GLY A 528 10.25 15.93 -14.14
C GLY A 528 10.18 14.43 -14.41
N HIS A 529 10.09 14.07 -15.70
CA HIS A 529 9.99 12.66 -16.14
C HIS A 529 11.32 12.06 -16.61
N ASN A 530 12.43 12.76 -16.41
CA ASN A 530 13.75 12.38 -16.89
C ASN A 530 14.66 11.77 -15.79
N GLY A 531 14.17 11.64 -14.56
CA GLY A 531 14.88 11.01 -13.45
C GLY A 531 14.35 9.62 -13.09
N VAL A 532 14.99 9.01 -12.08
CA VAL A 532 14.66 7.66 -11.56
C VAL A 532 13.25 7.59 -11.01
N PHE A 533 12.80 8.65 -10.34
CA PHE A 533 11.47 8.72 -9.76
C PHE A 533 10.61 9.74 -10.53
N LEU A 534 9.37 9.35 -10.77
CA LEU A 534 8.32 10.14 -11.39
C LEU A 534 7.62 11.02 -10.34
N PRO A 535 6.96 12.11 -10.77
CA PRO A 535 6.23 12.96 -9.85
C PRO A 535 5.09 12.20 -9.17
N PRO A 536 4.67 12.67 -7.98
CA PRO A 536 3.52 12.10 -7.33
C PRO A 536 2.30 12.27 -8.23
N ALA A 537 1.43 11.28 -8.25
CA ALA A 537 0.17 11.39 -8.94
C ALA A 537 -0.75 12.30 -8.12
N THR A 538 -0.65 13.61 -8.31
CA THR A 538 -1.49 14.60 -7.64
C THR A 538 -2.20 15.49 -8.65
N ASP A 539 -3.41 15.88 -8.25
CA ASP A 539 -4.30 16.84 -8.90
C ASP A 539 -3.56 18.15 -9.28
N PRO A 540 -3.87 18.80 -10.41
CA PRO A 540 -3.18 20.00 -10.90
C PRO A 540 -3.32 21.24 -9.99
N THR A 541 -4.09 21.13 -8.90
CA THR A 541 -4.28 22.16 -7.87
C THR A 541 -3.28 22.06 -6.72
N ALA A 542 -2.56 20.94 -6.60
CA ALA A 542 -1.49 20.78 -5.61
C ALA A 542 -0.31 21.71 -5.92
N SER A 543 0.34 22.21 -4.86
CA SER A 543 1.48 23.15 -4.94
C SER A 543 2.42 22.85 -6.11
N THR A 544 2.51 23.79 -7.05
CA THR A 544 3.40 23.71 -8.23
C THR A 544 4.87 23.89 -7.86
N ALA A 545 5.17 24.11 -6.57
CA ALA A 545 6.51 24.38 -6.09
C ALA A 545 7.27 23.09 -5.77
N THR A 546 8.49 23.02 -6.29
CA THR A 546 9.50 22.08 -5.82
C THR A 546 9.77 22.30 -4.33
N THR A 547 9.70 21.22 -3.55
CA THR A 547 9.94 21.23 -2.11
C THR A 547 11.26 20.53 -1.81
N LYS A 548 12.11 21.17 -0.99
CA LYS A 548 13.30 20.57 -0.41
C LYS A 548 13.16 20.57 1.10
N THR A 549 13.13 19.40 1.70
CA THR A 549 12.99 19.20 3.15
C THR A 549 14.30 18.67 3.71
N GLN A 550 14.91 19.41 4.63
CA GLN A 550 16.07 18.95 5.38
C GLN A 550 15.59 18.27 6.66
N ILE A 551 16.13 17.08 6.95
CA ILE A 551 15.68 16.19 8.02
C ILE A 551 16.88 15.84 8.90
N ASP A 552 16.72 16.02 10.20
CA ASP A 552 17.66 15.51 11.19
C ASP A 552 17.27 14.07 11.53
N ILE A 553 18.16 13.13 11.26
CA ILE A 553 17.90 11.69 11.31
C ILE A 553 17.96 11.19 12.75
N TYR A 554 16.91 10.50 13.20
CA TYR A 554 16.90 9.77 14.46
C TYR A 554 17.29 8.32 14.24
N ASN A 555 16.62 7.67 13.29
CA ASN A 555 16.82 6.25 12.99
C ASN A 555 16.85 6.02 11.48
N LEU A 556 17.78 5.18 11.04
CA LEU A 556 17.82 4.66 9.67
C LEU A 556 17.89 3.13 9.75
N GLU A 557 16.94 2.47 9.12
CA GLU A 557 16.84 1.01 9.04
C GLU A 557 16.81 0.53 7.59
N ILE A 558 17.49 -0.59 7.33
CA ILE A 558 17.51 -1.29 6.07
C ILE A 558 17.03 -2.71 6.30
N TRP A 559 15.97 -3.08 5.59
CA TRP A 559 15.35 -4.38 5.63
C TRP A 559 15.58 -5.10 4.30
N GLY A 560 16.19 -6.28 4.34
CA GLY A 560 16.40 -7.14 3.19
C GLY A 560 15.12 -7.86 2.79
N LEU A 561 14.81 -7.87 1.49
CA LEU A 561 13.67 -8.57 0.92
C LEU A 561 14.04 -10.05 0.69
N VAL A 562 13.37 -10.96 1.38
CA VAL A 562 13.62 -12.40 1.31
C VAL A 562 12.34 -13.13 0.88
N PRO A 563 12.30 -13.74 -0.31
CA PRO A 563 11.24 -14.68 -0.67
C PRO A 563 11.21 -15.86 0.31
N ASP A 564 10.03 -16.35 0.66
CA ASP A 564 9.86 -17.43 1.64
C ASP A 564 10.66 -18.68 1.21
N PRO A 565 11.52 -19.25 2.08
CA PRO A 565 12.35 -20.42 1.78
C PRO A 565 11.55 -21.68 1.39
N ALA A 566 10.24 -21.75 1.68
CA ALA A 566 9.41 -22.86 1.24
C ALA A 566 9.18 -22.89 -0.28
N ALA A 567 9.38 -21.77 -0.99
CA ALA A 567 9.04 -21.61 -2.40
C ALA A 567 10.22 -21.76 -3.38
N THR A 568 11.47 -21.58 -2.93
CA THR A 568 12.63 -21.60 -3.82
C THR A 568 13.78 -22.45 -3.27
N SER A 569 14.28 -23.39 -4.10
CA SER A 569 15.46 -24.20 -3.81
C SER A 569 16.79 -23.43 -3.98
N GLU A 570 16.74 -22.10 -3.95
CA GLU A 570 17.91 -21.23 -4.12
C GLU A 570 18.57 -20.95 -2.77
N THR A 571 19.89 -20.80 -2.77
CA THR A 571 20.65 -20.38 -1.59
C THR A 571 20.10 -19.04 -1.10
N SER A 572 19.58 -18.99 0.13
CA SER A 572 18.94 -17.79 0.66
C SER A 572 19.91 -16.61 0.63
N ALA A 573 19.43 -15.40 0.32
CA ALA A 573 20.25 -14.18 0.35
C ALA A 573 20.96 -13.99 1.71
N ILE A 574 20.34 -14.50 2.78
CA ILE A 574 20.89 -14.55 4.14
C ILE A 574 22.17 -15.41 4.19
N ASP A 575 22.15 -16.59 3.57
CA ASP A 575 23.29 -17.52 3.55
C ASP A 575 24.44 -16.97 2.71
N LEU A 576 24.13 -16.32 1.59
CA LEU A 576 25.12 -15.64 0.75
C LEU A 576 25.81 -14.49 1.49
N GLN A 577 25.06 -13.71 2.27
CA GLN A 577 25.62 -12.63 3.08
C GLN A 577 26.54 -13.20 4.18
N LYS A 578 26.08 -14.20 4.93
CA LYS A 578 26.89 -14.87 5.96
C LYS A 578 28.18 -15.46 5.39
N ALA A 579 28.10 -16.15 4.25
CA ALA A 579 29.28 -16.70 3.60
C ALA A 579 30.29 -15.62 3.18
N LYS A 580 29.81 -14.44 2.75
CA LYS A 580 30.66 -13.30 2.40
C LYS A 580 31.35 -12.71 3.63
N TRP A 581 30.63 -12.53 4.73
CA TRP A 581 31.21 -12.09 6.00
C TRP A 581 32.23 -13.10 6.54
N ASP A 582 31.94 -14.39 6.51
CA ASP A 582 32.88 -15.42 6.95
C ASP A 582 34.14 -15.44 6.08
N PHE A 583 34.00 -15.21 4.77
CA PHE A 583 35.14 -15.07 3.88
C PHE A 583 35.98 -13.86 4.25
N GLU A 584 35.36 -12.70 4.44
CA GLU A 584 36.03 -11.46 4.82
C GLU A 584 36.73 -11.58 6.19
N ALA A 585 36.08 -12.20 7.18
CA ALA A 585 36.66 -12.45 8.49
C ALA A 585 37.91 -13.35 8.41
N ARG A 586 37.83 -14.47 7.67
CA ARG A 586 38.98 -15.36 7.44
C ARG A 586 40.10 -14.67 6.67
N GLU A 587 39.75 -13.80 5.72
CA GLU A 587 40.73 -13.02 4.96
C GLU A 587 41.41 -11.95 5.83
N ALA A 588 40.65 -11.27 6.69
CA ALA A 588 41.13 -10.30 7.65
C ALA A 588 42.07 -10.96 8.69
N GLU A 589 41.73 -12.14 9.21
CA GLU A 589 42.61 -12.93 10.07
C GLU A 589 43.91 -13.33 9.35
N ARG A 590 43.84 -13.71 8.07
CA ARG A 590 45.02 -13.97 7.27
C ARG A 590 45.90 -12.73 7.13
N ARG A 591 45.31 -11.55 6.88
CA ARG A 591 46.03 -10.27 6.81
C ARG A 591 46.66 -9.90 8.16
N ARG A 592 45.94 -10.12 9.27
CA ARG A 592 46.45 -9.91 10.62
C ARG A 592 47.63 -10.84 10.92
N ASN A 593 47.51 -12.12 10.58
CA ASN A 593 48.58 -13.10 10.77
C ASN A 593 49.81 -12.82 9.89
N LEU A 594 49.63 -12.29 8.67
CA LEU A 594 50.73 -11.80 7.85
C LEU A 594 51.39 -10.57 8.46
N ASN A 595 50.61 -9.59 8.94
CA ASN A 595 51.14 -8.39 9.60
C ASN A 595 51.86 -8.71 10.93
N LEU A 596 51.38 -9.69 11.70
CA LEU A 596 52.06 -10.19 12.90
C LEU A 596 53.37 -10.90 12.57
N LYS A 597 53.44 -11.65 11.46
CA LYS A 597 54.69 -12.25 10.98
C LYS A 597 55.64 -11.24 10.36
N ALA A 598 55.13 -10.11 9.87
CA ALA A 598 55.89 -9.04 9.23
C ALA A 598 56.30 -7.90 10.19
N GLY A 599 55.77 -7.84 11.41
CA GLY A 599 55.93 -6.71 12.33
C GLY A 599 56.48 -7.07 13.71
N ALA A 600 57.74 -6.67 13.95
CA ALA A 600 58.49 -6.60 15.20
C ALA A 600 59.41 -7.78 15.55
N GLY A 601 60.45 -8.01 14.73
CA GLY A 601 61.62 -8.83 15.05
C GLY A 601 62.51 -9.04 13.81
N ASP A 602 63.76 -9.47 14.00
CA ASP A 602 64.83 -9.67 12.99
C ASP A 602 64.38 -10.30 11.65
N SER A 603 63.27 -11.05 11.63
CA SER A 603 62.72 -11.74 10.46
C SER A 603 62.26 -10.82 9.30
N ALA A 604 61.84 -9.59 9.57
CA ALA A 604 61.46 -8.64 8.51
C ALA A 604 62.69 -8.10 7.75
N MET A 605 63.82 -7.95 8.46
CA MET A 605 65.08 -7.50 7.88
C MET A 605 65.74 -8.62 7.07
N GLU A 606 65.65 -9.87 7.53
CA GLU A 606 66.10 -11.06 6.79
C GLU A 606 65.25 -11.32 5.54
N GLY A 607 63.93 -11.14 5.61
CA GLY A 607 63.06 -11.26 4.43
C GLY A 607 63.34 -10.22 3.35
N ALA A 608 63.62 -8.98 3.76
CA ALA A 608 64.07 -7.92 2.86
C ALA A 608 65.48 -8.19 2.28
N ARG A 609 66.40 -8.74 3.09
CA ARG A 609 67.74 -9.14 2.65
C ARG A 609 67.69 -10.28 1.64
N TRP A 610 66.85 -11.30 1.85
CA TRP A 610 66.67 -12.42 0.92
C TRP A 610 66.08 -11.98 -0.43
N LEU A 611 65.13 -11.05 -0.42
CA LEU A 611 64.59 -10.45 -1.66
C LEU A 611 65.64 -9.62 -2.41
N LEU A 612 66.51 -8.91 -1.70
CA LEU A 612 67.60 -8.14 -2.31
C LEU A 612 68.74 -9.04 -2.82
N GLU A 613 68.99 -10.17 -2.16
CA GLU A 613 69.97 -11.17 -2.57
C GLU A 613 69.51 -11.95 -3.82
N THR A 614 68.24 -12.35 -3.87
CA THR A 614 67.64 -12.99 -5.06
C THR A 614 67.45 -12.04 -6.24
N ALA A 615 67.27 -10.74 -5.98
CA ALA A 615 67.31 -9.69 -7.00
C ALA A 615 68.74 -9.30 -7.44
N GLY A 616 69.78 -9.92 -6.87
CA GLY A 616 71.18 -9.70 -7.24
C GLY A 616 71.77 -8.36 -6.79
N LEU A 617 71.09 -7.66 -5.88
CA LEU A 617 71.49 -6.34 -5.36
C LEU A 617 72.42 -6.43 -4.14
N ILE A 618 72.42 -7.56 -3.42
CA ILE A 618 73.31 -7.82 -2.28
C ILE A 618 73.98 -9.18 -2.51
N GLY A 619 75.30 -9.18 -2.72
CA GLY A 619 76.12 -10.40 -2.76
C GLY A 619 77.08 -10.40 -1.56
N ASP A 620 77.10 -11.50 -0.81
CA ASP A 620 78.04 -11.70 0.30
C ASP A 620 79.49 -11.75 -0.21
N GLY A 621 80.18 -10.62 -0.13
CA GLY A 621 81.56 -10.45 -0.56
C GLY A 621 82.49 -10.05 0.58
N HIS A 622 82.85 -10.97 1.46
CA HIS A 622 84.04 -10.87 2.31
C HIS A 622 85.04 -11.95 1.92
N GLY A 623 86.03 -11.58 1.10
CA GLY A 623 87.15 -12.47 0.78
C GLY A 623 87.95 -12.13 -0.47
N ARG A 624 88.69 -11.01 -0.44
CA ARG A 624 90.05 -10.80 -0.99
C ARG A 624 90.45 -11.44 -2.35
N ASN A 625 90.95 -10.53 -3.19
CA ASN A 625 92.27 -10.50 -3.86
C ASN A 625 92.35 -10.64 -5.39
N SER A 626 93.05 -9.64 -5.94
CA SER A 626 93.81 -9.58 -7.22
C SER A 626 92.97 -9.63 -8.50
N GLY A 627 93.14 -8.74 -9.47
CA GLY A 627 94.29 -7.93 -9.86
C GLY A 627 94.54 -8.19 -11.35
N GLY A 628 94.70 -7.15 -12.15
CA GLY A 628 95.24 -7.28 -13.51
C GLY A 628 94.45 -6.61 -14.62
N SER A 629 94.92 -5.42 -14.98
CA SER A 629 94.95 -4.76 -16.29
C SER A 629 94.38 -5.49 -17.52
N ALA A 630 93.53 -4.81 -18.28
CA ALA A 630 93.89 -4.04 -19.48
C ALA A 630 92.70 -3.17 -19.92
#